data_AF-Q2Y9P8-F1
#
_entry.id   AF-Q2Y9P8-F1
#
_cell.length_a   1.000
_cell.length_b   1.000
_cell.length_c   1.000
_cell.angle_alpha   90.00
_cell.angle_beta   90.00
_cell.angle_gamma   90.00
#
_symmetry.space_group_name_H-M   'P 1'
#
loop_
_entity.id
_entity.type
_entity.pdbx_description
1 polymer ?
#
loop_
_entity_poly.entity_id
_entity_poly.type
_entity_poly.pdbx_seq_one_letter_code
_entity_poly.pdbx_strand_id
1 'polypeptide(L)'
;MMADDCGEESPFRNPQSSGSSSVGLHLYVNDVDAVFDQAVGEGAKIIKPLEDQFYGDRSGALQDPFGHIWFITTRKEDLSLEQIRQRAEAKFKQ
;
A
#
# COMPACT_ATOMS: atom_id res chain seq x y z
N MET A 1 21.81 -6.54 11.58
CA MET A 1 20.49 -7.11 11.19
C MET A 1 20.15 -6.58 9.80
N MET A 2 19.39 -7.28 8.95
CA MET A 2 19.08 -6.87 7.55
C MET A 2 18.35 -5.52 7.41
N ALA A 3 18.16 -4.79 8.50
CA ALA A 3 17.38 -3.57 8.59
C ALA A 3 18.07 -2.48 9.44
N ASP A 4 19.36 -2.65 9.75
CA ASP A 4 20.15 -1.57 10.33
C ASP A 4 20.50 -0.57 9.22
N ASP A 5 20.48 0.73 9.52
CA ASP A 5 20.90 1.74 8.57
C ASP A 5 22.33 1.39 8.12
N CYS A 6 22.54 1.19 6.81
CA CYS A 6 23.81 0.70 6.27
C CYS A 6 24.96 1.74 6.38
N GLY A 7 24.80 2.76 7.23
CA GLY A 7 25.73 3.85 7.44
C GLY A 7 25.60 4.93 6.39
N GLU A 8 26.12 6.12 6.70
CA GLU A 8 26.01 7.31 5.85
C GLU A 8 26.65 7.14 4.46
N GLU A 9 27.58 6.18 4.32
CA GLU A 9 28.29 5.86 3.09
C GLU A 9 27.52 4.89 2.17
N SER A 10 26.39 4.34 2.65
CA SER A 10 25.54 3.44 1.87
C SER A 10 24.70 4.23 0.85
N PRO A 11 24.62 3.76 -0.40
CA PRO A 11 23.66 4.31 -1.37
C PRO A 11 22.20 4.00 -1.00
N PHE A 12 21.96 3.03 -0.11
CA PHE A 12 20.64 2.66 0.41
C PHE A 12 20.38 3.44 1.70
N ARG A 13 19.88 4.67 1.54
CA ARG A 13 19.54 5.57 2.66
C ARG A 13 18.14 5.24 3.17
N ASN A 14 17.96 5.30 4.49
CA ASN A 14 16.63 5.26 5.09
C ASN A 14 15.81 6.48 4.60
N PRO A 15 14.59 6.29 4.05
CA PRO A 15 13.77 7.39 3.56
C PRO A 15 13.36 8.40 4.64
N GLN A 16 13.33 8.01 5.92
CA GLN A 16 13.17 8.95 7.02
C GLN A 16 14.37 9.90 7.17
N SER A 17 15.59 9.44 6.90
CA SER A 17 16.81 10.25 6.95
C SER A 17 16.88 11.31 5.84
N SER A 18 16.10 11.14 4.75
CA SER A 18 15.98 12.11 3.65
C SER A 18 14.73 13.01 3.71
N GLY A 19 13.89 12.86 4.73
CA GLY A 19 12.69 13.69 4.93
C GLY A 19 11.41 13.22 4.23
N SER A 20 11.48 12.21 3.35
CA SER A 20 10.32 11.49 2.78
C SER A 20 10.80 10.26 2.01
N SER A 21 9.91 9.27 1.82
CA SER A 21 10.13 8.20 0.85
C SER A 21 10.05 8.76 -0.57
N SER A 22 11.13 8.60 -1.34
CA SER A 22 11.17 8.98 -2.75
C SER A 22 10.35 8.05 -3.65
N VAL A 23 10.00 6.86 -3.14
CA VAL A 23 9.27 5.82 -3.88
C VAL A 23 8.13 5.23 -3.04
N GLY A 24 7.08 4.79 -3.72
CA GLY A 24 6.02 3.96 -3.16
C GLY A 24 5.90 2.67 -3.95
N LEU A 25 5.80 1.53 -3.27
CA LEU A 25 5.71 0.21 -3.91
C LEU A 25 4.24 -0.23 -3.97
N HIS A 26 3.77 -0.64 -5.14
CA HIS A 26 2.44 -1.23 -5.29
C HIS A 26 2.57 -2.73 -5.53
N LEU A 27 2.10 -3.51 -4.56
CA LEU A 27 2.14 -4.97 -4.59
C LEU A 27 0.74 -5.56 -4.68
N TYR A 28 0.61 -6.50 -5.62
CA TYR A 28 -0.53 -7.40 -5.65
C TYR A 28 -0.21 -8.65 -4.84
N VAL A 29 -1.09 -8.98 -3.90
CA VAL A 29 -0.99 -10.15 -3.04
C VAL A 29 -2.29 -10.94 -3.13
N ASN A 30 -2.22 -12.23 -2.76
CA ASN A 30 -3.39 -13.10 -2.81
C ASN A 30 -4.38 -12.81 -1.66
N ASP A 31 -3.88 -12.37 -0.51
CA ASP A 31 -4.68 -12.02 0.67
C ASP A 31 -4.16 -10.72 1.29
N VAL A 32 -4.81 -9.61 0.95
CA VAL A 32 -4.42 -8.28 1.42
C VAL A 32 -4.69 -8.11 2.91
N ASP A 33 -5.76 -8.69 3.45
CA ASP A 33 -6.11 -8.55 4.87
C ASP A 33 -5.05 -9.23 5.74
N ALA A 34 -4.62 -10.45 5.38
CA ALA A 34 -3.56 -11.15 6.10
C ALA A 34 -2.23 -10.39 6.08
N VAL A 35 -1.81 -9.91 4.90
CA VAL A 35 -0.54 -9.18 4.76
C VAL A 35 -0.59 -7.83 5.48
N PHE A 36 -1.72 -7.14 5.43
CA PHE A 36 -1.89 -5.84 6.07
C PHE A 36 -1.91 -5.95 7.59
N ASP A 37 -2.62 -6.95 8.14
CA ASP A 37 -2.62 -7.21 9.59
C ASP A 37 -1.23 -7.58 10.10
N GLN A 38 -0.52 -8.45 9.37
CA GLN A 38 0.86 -8.79 9.69
C GLN A 38 1.77 -7.55 9.69
N ALA A 39 1.69 -6.71 8.64
CA ALA A 39 2.52 -5.52 8.55
C ALA A 39 2.25 -4.54 9.71
N VAL A 40 0.99 -4.34 10.08
CA VAL A 40 0.60 -3.51 11.22
C VAL A 40 1.12 -4.11 12.54
N GLY A 41 1.01 -5.42 12.71
CA GLY A 41 1.55 -6.13 13.88
C GLY A 41 3.06 -5.96 14.05
N GLU A 42 3.81 -5.88 12.94
CA GLU A 42 5.25 -5.66 12.90
C GLU A 42 5.65 -4.17 12.99
N GLY A 43 4.70 -3.27 13.24
CA GLY A 43 4.95 -1.85 13.49
C GLY A 43 4.79 -0.93 12.27
N ALA A 44 4.24 -1.42 11.16
CA ALA A 44 3.84 -0.55 10.07
C ALA A 44 2.65 0.34 10.47
N LYS A 45 2.67 1.60 10.02
CA LYS A 45 1.61 2.58 10.26
C LYS A 45 0.62 2.56 9.11
N ILE A 46 -0.66 2.60 9.44
CA ILE A 46 -1.74 2.73 8.45
C ILE A 46 -1.77 4.16 7.91
N ILE A 47 -1.49 4.31 6.61
CA ILE A 47 -1.61 5.58 5.89
C ILE A 47 -3.00 5.70 5.27
N LYS A 48 -3.47 4.60 4.67
CA LYS A 48 -4.83 4.47 4.16
C LYS A 48 -5.39 3.12 4.59
N PRO A 49 -6.57 3.08 5.25
CA PRO A 49 -7.17 1.83 5.67
C PRO A 49 -7.50 0.95 4.46
N LEU A 50 -7.65 -0.35 4.70
CA LEU A 50 -8.12 -1.28 3.69
C LEU A 50 -9.56 -0.98 3.31
N GLU A 51 -9.77 -0.72 2.03
CA GLU A 51 -11.09 -0.41 1.49
C GLU A 51 -11.34 -1.18 0.20
N ASP A 52 -12.58 -1.59 0.01
CA ASP A 52 -13.06 -2.16 -1.25
C ASP A 52 -13.25 -1.02 -2.26
N GLN A 53 -12.52 -1.11 -3.36
CA GLN A 53 -12.54 -0.12 -4.42
C GLN A 53 -13.61 -0.45 -5.45
N PHE A 54 -14.19 0.60 -6.04
CA PHE A 54 -15.28 0.46 -7.02
C PHE A 54 -14.86 -0.31 -8.28
N TYR A 55 -13.57 -0.41 -8.54
CA TYR A 55 -12.97 -1.11 -9.67
C TYR A 55 -12.59 -2.57 -9.36
N GLY A 56 -13.07 -3.15 -8.26
CA GLY A 56 -12.97 -4.59 -7.99
C GLY A 56 -11.72 -5.02 -7.21
N ASP A 57 -10.87 -4.08 -6.84
CA ASP A 57 -9.71 -4.34 -5.98
C ASP A 57 -10.03 -4.00 -4.51
N ARG A 58 -9.43 -4.71 -3.57
CA ARG A 58 -9.32 -4.30 -2.17
C ARG A 58 -7.92 -3.83 -1.92
N SER A 59 -7.78 -2.57 -1.52
CA SER A 59 -6.46 -1.93 -1.39
C SER A 59 -6.36 -1.03 -0.17
N GLY A 60 -5.15 -0.97 0.37
CA GLY A 60 -4.77 -0.12 1.50
C GLY A 60 -3.34 0.35 1.33
N ALA A 61 -2.94 1.34 2.15
CA ALA A 61 -1.59 1.86 2.15
C ALA A 61 -0.99 1.87 3.56
N LEU A 62 0.26 1.45 3.66
CA LEU A 62 1.03 1.34 4.88
C LEU A 62 2.35 2.07 4.75
N GLN A 63 2.86 2.58 5.86
CA GLN A 63 4.24 3.02 5.99
C GLN A 63 4.97 2.07 6.92
N ASP A 64 6.02 1.41 6.43
CA ASP A 64 6.82 0.54 7.29
C ASP A 64 7.71 1.36 8.27
N PRO A 65 8.31 0.73 9.29
CA PRO A 65 9.14 1.43 10.30
C PRO A 65 10.34 2.19 9.73
N PHE A 66 10.85 1.79 8.56
CA PHE A 66 11.94 2.45 7.84
C PHE A 66 11.41 3.58 6.92
N GLY A 67 10.11 3.82 6.89
CA GLY A 67 9.51 4.96 6.22
C GLY A 67 9.10 4.75 4.77
N HIS A 68 9.26 3.55 4.18
CA HIS A 68 8.75 3.31 2.83
C HIS A 68 7.23 3.20 2.81
N ILE A 69 6.65 3.60 1.69
CA ILE A 69 5.21 3.54 1.47
C ILE A 69 4.88 2.30 0.63
N TRP A 70 3.97 1.49 1.13
CA TRP A 70 3.48 0.27 0.50
C TRP A 70 2.00 0.39 0.21
N PHE A 71 1.62 0.19 -1.05
CA PHE A 71 0.25 -0.06 -1.46
C PHE A 71 0.08 -1.55 -1.62
N ILE A 72 -0.76 -2.15 -0.79
CA ILE A 72 -1.01 -3.60 -0.84
C ILE A 72 -2.41 -3.78 -1.37
N THR A 73 -2.56 -4.64 -2.36
CA THR A 73 -3.80 -4.82 -3.10
C THR A 73 -4.07 -6.29 -3.39
N THR A 74 -5.32 -6.70 -3.25
CA THR A 74 -5.80 -7.98 -3.77
C THR A 74 -6.93 -7.69 -4.75
N ARG A 75 -6.89 -8.36 -5.89
CA ARG A 75 -8.00 -8.34 -6.83
C ARG A 75 -9.13 -9.21 -6.29
N LYS A 76 -10.27 -8.59 -5.97
CA LYS A 76 -11.48 -9.31 -5.51
C LYS A 76 -12.38 -9.70 -6.66
N GLU A 77 -12.57 -8.80 -7.62
CA GLU A 77 -13.44 -8.97 -8.77
C GLU A 77 -12.72 -8.51 -10.04
N ASP A 78 -12.79 -9.30 -11.11
CA ASP A 78 -12.38 -8.84 -12.43
C ASP A 78 -13.60 -8.22 -13.12
N LEU A 79 -13.58 -6.90 -13.29
CA LEU A 79 -14.70 -6.12 -13.81
C LEU A 79 -14.40 -5.62 -15.21
N SER A 80 -15.41 -5.59 -16.07
CA SER A 80 -15.30 -4.94 -17.37
C SER A 80 -15.19 -3.42 -17.20
N LEU A 81 -14.58 -2.74 -18.18
CA LEU A 81 -14.51 -1.27 -18.20
C LEU A 81 -15.88 -0.60 -18.06
N GLU A 82 -16.93 -1.24 -18.58
CA GLU A 82 -18.30 -0.75 -18.52
C GLU A 82 -18.86 -0.82 -17.08
N GLN A 83 -18.61 -1.94 -16.39
CA GLN A 83 -18.97 -2.10 -14.97
C GLN A 83 -18.20 -1.11 -14.07
N ILE A 84 -16.91 -0.91 -14.33
CA ILE A 84 -16.09 0.06 -13.60
C ILE A 84 -16.64 1.48 -13.78
N ARG A 85 -16.99 1.87 -15.01
CA ARG A 85 -17.59 3.19 -15.29
C ARG A 85 -18.91 3.38 -14.55
N GLN A 86 -19.82 2.40 -14.63
CA GLN A 86 -21.10 2.45 -13.92
C GLN A 86 -20.92 2.59 -12.40
N ARG A 87 -20.03 1.79 -11.80
CA ARG A 87 -19.73 1.85 -10.36
C ARG A 87 -19.06 3.19 -9.98
N ALA A 88 -18.19 3.73 -10.84
CA ALA A 88 -17.57 5.04 -10.62
C ALA A 88 -18.60 6.17 -10.64
N GLU A 89 -19.48 6.21 -11.64
CA GLU A 89 -20.55 7.22 -11.74
C GLU A 89 -21.47 7.18 -10.51
N ALA A 90 -21.80 5.99 -10.00
CA ALA A 90 -22.59 5.85 -8.78
C ALA A 90 -21.85 6.39 -7.54
N LYS A 91 -20.53 6.19 -7.44
CA LYS A 91 -19.72 6.61 -6.29
C LYS A 91 -19.41 8.12 -6.27
N PHE A 92 -19.29 8.76 -7.44
CA PHE A 92 -18.92 10.19 -7.57
C PHE A 92 -20.12 11.13 -7.83
N LYS A 93 -21.33 10.61 -8.04
CA LYS A 93 -22.57 11.42 -8.11
C LYS A 93 -23.12 11.84 -6.74
N GLN A 94 -22.56 11.33 -5.65
CA GLN A 94 -22.97 11.64 -4.28
C GLN A 94 -22.25 12.86 -3.73
#